data_AF-A0A3C0B4C9-F1
#
_entry.id   AF-A0A3C0B4C9-F1
#
_cell.length_a   1.000
_cell.length_b   1.000
_cell.length_c   1.000
_cell.angle_alpha   90.00
_cell.angle_beta   90.00
_cell.angle_gamma   90.00
#
_symmetry.space_group_name_H-M   'P 1'
#
loop_
_entity.id
_entity.type
_entity.pdbx_description
1 polymer ?
#
loop_
_entity_poly.entity_id
_entity_poly.type
_entity_poly.pdbx_seq_one_letter_code
_entity_poly.pdbx_strand_id
1 'polypeptide(L)'
;KYFEQWEIFNFMVSRFPVLSFNESEITTENSFQYGPICIDKKYRGSGLLNLLFEEMRLEFVKKYPISVTFINKVNAISMAAHTKKLNWKIIDEFEFNNKNYIGLAFDMKNSVLKPPIAL
;
A
#
# COMPACT_ATOMS: atom_id res chain seq x y z
N LYS A 1 5.53 -12.94 -18.44
CA LYS A 1 5.83 -11.57 -17.94
C LYS A 1 6.18 -11.65 -16.45
N TYR A 2 7.16 -10.88 -15.95
CA TYR A 2 7.77 -11.02 -14.61
C TYR A 2 6.80 -11.11 -13.41
N PHE A 3 5.58 -10.56 -13.51
CA PHE A 3 4.57 -10.57 -12.43
C PHE A 3 3.48 -11.65 -12.56
N GLU A 4 3.41 -12.37 -13.68
CA GLU A 4 2.38 -13.43 -13.90
C GLU A 4 2.63 -14.69 -13.05
N GLN A 5 3.76 -14.76 -12.34
CA GLN A 5 4.15 -15.91 -11.53
C GLN A 5 3.50 -15.94 -10.13
N TRP A 6 2.88 -14.86 -9.64
CA TRP A 6 2.32 -14.82 -8.29
C TRP A 6 0.80 -14.77 -8.34
N GLU A 7 0.16 -15.93 -8.15
CA GLU A 7 -1.31 -16.12 -8.20
C GLU A 7 -2.08 -15.17 -7.28
N ILE A 8 -1.47 -14.73 -6.18
CA ILE A 8 -2.08 -13.78 -5.25
C ILE A 8 -2.40 -12.44 -5.91
N PHE A 9 -1.66 -12.01 -6.94
CA PHE A 9 -1.98 -10.79 -7.68
C PHE A 9 -3.27 -10.94 -8.50
N ASN A 10 -3.42 -12.07 -9.20
CA ASN A 10 -4.65 -12.38 -9.93
C ASN A 10 -5.83 -12.47 -8.97
N PHE A 11 -5.63 -13.11 -7.81
CA PHE A 11 -6.64 -13.18 -6.76
C PHE A 11 -7.04 -11.78 -6.28
N MET A 12 -6.09 -10.90 -5.99
CA MET A 12 -6.40 -9.52 -5.58
C MET A 12 -7.12 -8.71 -6.65
N VAL A 13 -6.68 -8.78 -7.91
CA VAL A 13 -7.37 -8.08 -9.00
C VAL A 13 -8.80 -8.57 -9.15
N SER A 14 -9.05 -9.88 -8.97
CA SER A 14 -10.41 -10.43 -9.01
C SER A 14 -11.35 -9.87 -7.93
N ARG A 15 -10.79 -9.27 -6.88
CA ARG A 15 -11.55 -8.64 -5.77
C ARG A 15 -11.86 -7.18 -6.02
N PHE A 16 -11.20 -6.51 -6.97
CA PHE A 16 -11.43 -5.10 -7.28
C PHE A 16 -12.91 -4.73 -7.53
N PRO A 17 -13.73 -5.54 -8.22
CA PRO A 17 -15.14 -5.20 -8.46
C PRO A 17 -16.01 -5.04 -7.21
N VAL A 18 -15.57 -5.57 -6.06
CA VAL A 18 -16.31 -5.45 -4.79
C VAL A 18 -15.66 -4.46 -3.81
N LEU A 19 -14.58 -3.80 -4.22
CA LEU A 19 -13.84 -2.85 -3.39
C LEU A 19 -13.99 -1.43 -3.95
N SER A 20 -14.08 -0.46 -3.04
CA SER A 20 -13.99 0.96 -3.37
C SER A 20 -13.11 1.67 -2.35
N PHE A 21 -12.51 2.78 -2.76
CA PHE A 21 -11.67 3.61 -1.91
C PHE A 21 -11.92 5.08 -2.22
N ASN A 22 -12.29 5.87 -1.20
CA ASN A 22 -12.70 7.27 -1.34
C ASN A 22 -13.76 7.44 -2.45
N GLU A 23 -14.80 6.61 -2.43
CA GLU A 23 -15.92 6.60 -3.41
C GLU A 23 -15.49 6.31 -4.87
N SER A 24 -14.22 5.93 -5.09
CA SER A 24 -13.69 5.55 -6.39
C SER A 24 -13.54 4.03 -6.49
N GLU A 25 -13.88 3.48 -7.65
CA GLU A 25 -13.57 2.09 -7.99
C GLU A 25 -12.05 1.90 -8.10
N ILE A 26 -11.58 0.71 -7.74
CA ILE A 26 -10.17 0.33 -7.88
C ILE A 26 -10.06 -0.52 -9.16
N THR A 27 -9.18 -0.14 -10.09
CA THR A 27 -8.94 -0.90 -11.32
C THR A 27 -7.45 -1.08 -11.58
N THR A 28 -7.09 -1.97 -12.51
CA THR A 28 -5.69 -2.16 -12.93
C THR A 28 -5.10 -0.97 -13.68
N GLU A 29 -5.95 -0.06 -14.16
CA GLU A 29 -5.57 1.12 -14.94
C GLU A 29 -5.33 2.34 -14.04
N ASN A 30 -6.12 2.47 -12.96
CA ASN A 30 -6.05 3.61 -12.04
C ASN A 30 -5.23 3.32 -10.76
N SER A 31 -4.81 2.07 -10.57
CA SER A 31 -4.06 1.65 -9.39
C SER A 31 -2.83 0.84 -9.74
N PHE A 32 -1.95 0.69 -8.75
CA PHE A 32 -0.80 -0.20 -8.83
C PHE A 32 -0.56 -0.88 -7.49
N GLN A 33 0.06 -2.07 -7.56
CA GLN A 33 0.48 -2.81 -6.39
C GLN A 33 1.80 -2.27 -5.85
N TYR A 34 1.80 -1.79 -4.61
CA TYR A 34 2.98 -1.38 -3.86
C TYR A 34 3.67 -2.56 -3.17
N GLY A 35 5.01 -2.52 -3.17
CA GLY A 35 5.89 -3.39 -2.40
C GLY A 35 6.70 -4.38 -3.27
N PRO A 36 7.56 -5.19 -2.63
CA PRO A 36 7.87 -5.17 -1.20
C PRO A 36 8.74 -3.97 -0.81
N ILE A 37 8.62 -3.53 0.45
CA ILE A 37 9.58 -2.61 1.08
C ILE A 37 10.23 -3.27 2.29
N CYS A 38 11.56 -3.15 2.38
CA CYS A 38 12.35 -3.67 3.48
C CYS A 38 13.25 -2.57 4.02
N ILE A 39 13.13 -2.26 5.32
CA ILE A 39 13.98 -1.29 6.01
C ILE A 39 14.85 -2.03 7.02
N ASP A 40 16.17 -1.87 6.86
CA ASP A 40 17.16 -2.40 7.80
C ASP A 40 16.85 -1.91 9.22
N LYS A 41 17.04 -2.79 10.22
CA LYS A 41 16.75 -2.49 11.63
C LYS A 41 17.38 -1.18 12.09
N LYS A 42 18.60 -0.86 11.65
CA LYS A 42 19.32 0.36 12.05
C LYS A 42 18.69 1.66 11.56
N TYR A 43 17.84 1.60 10.53
CA TYR A 43 17.14 2.77 9.97
C TYR A 43 15.65 2.80 10.30
N ARG A 44 15.14 1.86 11.11
CA ARG A 44 13.72 1.89 11.48
C ARG A 44 13.45 3.07 12.42
N GLY A 45 12.34 3.76 12.18
CA GLY A 45 11.95 4.92 12.98
C GLY A 45 12.65 6.23 12.60
N SER A 46 13.61 6.23 11.66
CA SER A 46 14.30 7.45 11.20
C SER A 46 13.47 8.34 10.26
N GLY A 47 12.27 7.88 9.86
CA GLY A 47 11.48 8.52 8.79
C GLY A 47 11.86 8.07 7.38
N LEU A 48 12.87 7.21 7.20
CA LEU A 48 13.30 6.71 5.88
C LEU A 48 12.16 6.07 5.08
N LEU A 49 11.26 5.34 5.74
CA LEU A 49 10.06 4.77 5.10
C LEU A 49 9.20 5.85 4.44
N ASN A 50 8.92 6.94 5.16
CA ASN A 50 8.10 8.04 4.66
C ASN A 50 8.78 8.74 3.48
N LEU A 51 10.09 9.00 3.58
CA LEU A 51 10.86 9.61 2.50
C LEU A 51 10.85 8.75 1.23
N LEU A 52 11.18 7.46 1.34
CA LEU A 52 11.18 6.55 0.19
C LEU A 52 9.80 6.43 -0.45
N PHE A 53 8.76 6.34 0.36
CA PHE A 53 7.39 6.26 -0.14
C PHE A 53 6.98 7.58 -0.83
N GLU A 54 7.33 8.73 -0.26
CA GLU A 54 6.98 10.03 -0.81
C GLU A 54 7.64 10.27 -2.18
N GLU A 55 8.93 9.95 -2.31
CA GLU A 55 9.65 10.08 -3.59
C GLU A 55 8.97 9.24 -4.69
N MET A 56 8.62 8.00 -4.38
CA MET A 56 7.87 7.15 -5.31
C MET A 56 6.48 7.72 -5.60
N ARG A 57 5.79 8.25 -4.57
CA ARG A 57 4.46 8.83 -4.70
C ARG A 57 4.44 9.99 -5.69
N LEU A 58 5.39 10.91 -5.58
CA LEU A 58 5.49 12.09 -6.46
C LEU A 58 5.59 11.71 -7.94
N GLU A 59 6.26 10.60 -8.25
CA GLU A 59 6.35 10.10 -9.62
C GLU A 59 5.12 9.30 -10.05
N PHE A 60 4.61 8.41 -9.20
CA PHE A 60 3.54 7.49 -9.57
C PHE A 60 2.16 8.13 -9.60
N VAL A 61 1.92 9.16 -8.77
CA VAL A 61 0.63 9.88 -8.73
C VAL A 61 0.26 10.50 -10.08
N LYS A 62 1.26 10.77 -10.94
CA LYS A 62 1.06 11.29 -12.31
C LYS A 62 0.21 10.34 -13.18
N LYS A 63 0.19 9.05 -12.85
CA LYS A 63 -0.56 8.03 -13.58
C LYS A 63 -1.59 7.31 -12.70
N TYR A 64 -1.22 6.97 -11.47
CA TYR A 64 -2.03 6.14 -10.60
C TYR A 64 -2.47 6.92 -9.36
N PRO A 65 -3.73 7.38 -9.29
CA PRO A 65 -4.26 8.05 -8.10
C PRO A 65 -4.37 7.14 -6.87
N ILE A 66 -4.36 5.81 -7.05
CA ILE A 66 -4.53 4.84 -5.98
C ILE A 66 -3.31 3.91 -5.93
N SER A 67 -2.78 3.68 -4.73
CA SER A 67 -1.85 2.58 -4.50
C SER A 67 -2.54 1.52 -3.64
N VAL A 68 -2.37 0.25 -4.01
CA VAL A 68 -2.90 -0.88 -3.26
C VAL A 68 -1.79 -1.80 -2.78
N THR A 69 -2.01 -2.48 -1.66
CA THR A 69 -1.11 -3.53 -1.21
C THR A 69 -1.86 -4.56 -0.37
N PHE A 70 -1.18 -5.63 -0.01
CA PHE A 70 -1.69 -6.63 0.91
C PHE A 70 -0.61 -7.01 1.93
N ILE A 71 -1.04 -7.30 3.15
CA ILE A 71 -0.16 -7.67 4.24
C ILE A 71 -0.73 -8.89 4.93
N ASN A 72 0.09 -9.92 5.12
CA ASN A 72 -0.29 -11.05 5.95
C ASN A 72 -0.48 -10.57 7.40
N LYS A 73 -1.62 -10.91 8.03
CA LYS A 73 -1.98 -10.44 9.39
C LYS A 73 -0.94 -10.80 10.45
N VAL A 74 -0.12 -11.85 10.25
CA VAL A 74 0.98 -12.19 11.17
C VAL A 74 2.12 -11.17 11.16
N ASN A 75 2.24 -10.34 10.11
CA ASN A 75 3.28 -9.33 9.98
C ASN A 75 2.85 -7.99 10.59
N ALA A 76 2.75 -7.97 11.93
CA ALA A 76 2.33 -6.79 12.69
C ALA A 76 3.24 -5.56 12.47
N ILE A 77 4.53 -5.78 12.17
CA ILE A 77 5.49 -4.70 11.88
C ILE A 77 5.12 -4.01 10.57
N SER A 78 4.88 -4.77 9.50
CA SER A 78 4.46 -4.21 8.21
C SER A 78 3.11 -3.53 8.35
N MET A 79 2.15 -4.16 9.03
CA MET A 79 0.84 -3.55 9.27
C MET A 79 0.97 -2.19 9.96
N ALA A 80 1.74 -2.09 11.04
CA ALA A 80 1.97 -0.83 11.75
C ALA A 80 2.72 0.21 10.90
N ALA A 81 3.67 -0.21 10.08
CA ALA A 81 4.38 0.68 9.15
C ALA A 81 3.41 1.36 8.18
N HIS A 82 2.51 0.59 7.55
CA HIS A 82 1.58 1.14 6.56
C HIS A 82 0.43 1.93 7.23
N THR A 83 -0.22 1.39 8.26
CA THR A 83 -1.39 2.04 8.87
C THR A 83 -1.02 3.20 9.79
N LYS A 84 0.09 3.13 10.53
CA LYS A 84 0.45 4.15 11.54
C LYS A 84 1.50 5.14 11.06
N LYS A 85 2.41 4.75 10.16
CA LYS A 85 3.48 5.66 9.68
C LYS A 85 3.15 6.29 8.33
N LEU A 86 2.53 5.55 7.43
CA LEU A 86 2.11 6.04 6.12
C LEU A 86 0.61 6.41 6.04
N ASN A 87 -0.19 6.08 7.07
CA ASN A 87 -1.63 6.34 7.12
C ASN A 87 -2.45 5.67 5.99
N TRP A 88 -2.00 4.48 5.55
CA TRP A 88 -2.77 3.63 4.63
C TRP A 88 -4.05 3.13 5.30
N LYS A 89 -5.10 2.94 4.51
CA LYS A 89 -6.39 2.45 4.99
C LYS A 89 -6.56 0.98 4.65
N ILE A 90 -7.05 0.20 5.62
CA ILE A 90 -7.49 -1.18 5.37
C ILE A 90 -8.83 -1.08 4.64
N ILE A 91 -8.91 -1.73 3.49
CA ILE A 91 -10.10 -1.73 2.62
C ILE A 91 -10.67 -3.14 2.41
N ASP A 92 -9.95 -4.17 2.83
CA ASP A 92 -10.31 -5.55 2.59
C ASP A 92 -9.68 -6.50 3.61
N GLU A 93 -10.32 -7.65 3.81
CA GLU A 93 -9.77 -8.79 4.54
C GLU A 93 -10.09 -10.08 3.77
N PHE A 94 -9.08 -10.93 3.58
CA PHE A 94 -9.26 -12.14 2.78
C PHE A 94 -8.33 -13.27 3.22
N GLU A 95 -8.72 -14.49 2.87
CA GLU A 95 -7.89 -15.68 3.01
C GLU A 95 -7.33 -16.08 1.64
N PHE A 96 -6.06 -16.47 1.61
CA PHE A 96 -5.40 -17.04 0.44
C PHE A 96 -4.33 -18.03 0.89
N ASN A 97 -4.31 -19.26 0.36
CA ASN A 97 -3.36 -20.31 0.74
C ASN A 97 -3.25 -20.51 2.26
N ASN A 98 -4.39 -20.63 2.93
CA ASN A 98 -4.53 -20.86 4.38
C ASN A 98 -3.86 -19.78 5.24
N LYS A 99 -3.73 -18.56 4.69
CA LYS A 99 -3.17 -17.39 5.37
C LYS A 99 -4.17 -16.25 5.29
N ASN A 100 -4.24 -15.49 6.37
CA ASN A 100 -5.10 -14.32 6.47
C ASN A 100 -4.34 -13.06 6.10
N TYR A 101 -4.95 -12.26 5.23
CA TYR A 101 -4.40 -11.01 4.72
C TYR A 101 -5.36 -9.86 4.98
N ILE A 102 -4.80 -8.67 5.01
CA ILE A 102 -5.52 -7.41 4.86
C ILE A 102 -5.12 -6.79 3.51
N GLY A 103 -6.10 -6.27 2.78
CA GLY A 103 -5.88 -5.37 1.65
C GLY A 103 -5.88 -3.93 2.14
N LEU A 104 -4.93 -3.13 1.66
CA LEU A 104 -4.83 -1.73 2.00
C LEU A 104 -4.77 -0.87 0.75
N ALA A 105 -5.26 0.37 0.87
CA ALA A 105 -5.13 1.40 -0.15
C ALA A 105 -4.59 2.71 0.41
N PHE A 106 -3.99 3.49 -0.46
CA PHE A 106 -3.50 4.83 -0.21
C PHE A 106 -3.89 5.78 -1.33
N ASP A 107 -4.34 6.97 -0.94
CA ASP A 107 -4.65 8.07 -1.87
C ASP A 107 -3.36 8.80 -2.22
N MET A 108 -2.88 8.58 -3.44
CA MET A 108 -1.60 9.07 -3.90
C MET A 108 -1.54 10.60 -4.00
N LYS A 109 -2.68 11.29 -3.91
CA LYS A 109 -2.75 12.76 -3.84
C LYS A 109 -2.31 13.31 -2.49
N ASN A 110 -2.31 12.48 -1.44
CA ASN A 110 -1.92 12.90 -0.09
C ASN A 110 -0.44 12.64 0.16
N SER A 111 0.29 13.64 0.65
CA SER A 111 1.68 13.45 1.10
C SER A 111 1.73 12.60 2.37
N VAL A 112 2.75 11.76 2.51
CA VAL A 112 3.05 11.03 3.76
C VAL A 112 4.03 11.76 4.67
N LEU A 113 4.52 12.94 4.23
CA LEU A 113 5.34 13.81 5.06
C LEU A 113 4.44 14.65 5.94
N LYS A 114 4.83 14.82 7.21
CA LYS A 114 4.13 15.78 8.08
C LYS A 114 4.41 17.19 7.56
N PRO A 115 3.41 18.08 7.51
CA PRO A 115 3.69 19.48 7.26
C PRO A 115 4.72 19.98 8.29
N PRO A 116 5.61 20.92 7.92
CA PRO A 116 6.48 21.55 8.89
C PRO A 116 5.63 22.05 10.05
N ILE A 117 6.06 21.78 11.29
CA ILE A 117 5.46 22.44 12.44
C ILE A 117 5.73 23.93 12.22
N ALA A 118 4.67 24.73 12.04
CA ALA A 118 4.80 26.18 12.09
C ALA A 118 5.32 26.50 13.50
N LEU A 119 6.55 27.00 13.57
CA LEU A 119 7.14 27.54 14.80
C LEU A 119 6.48 28.88 15.15
#